data_AF-A0A833A2U7-F1
#
_entry.id   AF-A0A833A2U7-F1
#
_cell.length_a   1.000
_cell.length_b   1.000
_cell.length_c   1.000
_cell.angle_alpha   90.00
_cell.angle_beta   90.00
_cell.angle_gamma   90.00
#
_symmetry.space_group_name_H-M   'P 1'
#
loop_
_entity.id
_entity.type
_entity.pdbx_description
1 polymer ?
#
loop_
_entity_poly.entity_id
_entity_poly.type
_entity_poly.pdbx_seq_one_letter_code
_entity_poly.pdbx_strand_id
1 'polypeptide(L)' 'MLIPIPKTLHRRLAGMIKDTGFSSVEDYVVFVMRELIASHEAEKAHEPYSEEDVERVKERLRSLGYL' A
#
# COMPACT_ATOMS: atom_id res chain seq x y z
N MET A 1 -14.27 -13.12 -6.24
CA MET A 1 -15.54 -12.39 -5.97
C MET A 1 -15.57 -11.19 -6.90
N LEU A 2 -16.67 -10.96 -7.63
CA LEU A 2 -16.82 -9.78 -8.48
C LEU A 2 -17.38 -8.63 -7.65
N ILE A 3 -16.78 -7.45 -7.76
CA ILE A 3 -17.24 -6.25 -7.05
C ILE A 3 -18.06 -5.41 -8.05
N PRO A 4 -19.38 -5.27 -7.87
CA PRO A 4 -20.19 -4.47 -8.79
C PRO A 4 -19.87 -2.98 -8.62
N ILE A 5 -19.50 -2.32 -9.71
CA ILE A 5 -19.23 -0.88 -9.75
C ILE A 5 -20.49 -0.16 -10.24
N PRO A 6 -20.98 0.88 -9.54
CA PRO A 6 -22.09 1.70 -10.03
C PRO A 6 -21.80 2.24 -11.44
N LYS A 7 -22.79 2.16 -12.33
CA LYS A 7 -22.64 2.58 -13.75
C LYS A 7 -22.10 4.01 -13.90
N THR A 8 -22.48 4.89 -12.98
CA THR A 8 -22.01 6.29 -12.94
C THR A 8 -20.50 6.39 -12.70
N LEU A 9 -19.97 5.60 -11.75
CA LEU A 9 -18.56 5.55 -11.44
C LEU A 9 -17.78 4.87 -12.57
N HIS A 10 -18.27 3.73 -13.06
CA HIS A 10 -17.65 3.03 -14.19
C HIS A 10 -17.47 3.95 -15.41
N ARG A 11 -18.50 4.73 -15.77
CA ARG A 11 -18.42 5.67 -16.90
C ARG A 11 -17.37 6.76 -16.69
N ARG A 12 -17.21 7.27 -15.47
CA ARG A 12 -16.16 8.25 -15.16
C ARG A 12 -14.78 7.62 -15.29
N LEU A 13 -14.59 6.42 -14.73
CA LEU A 13 -13.33 5.68 -14.84
C LEU A 13 -12.99 5.37 -16.30
N ALA A 14 -13.96 4.91 -17.10
CA ALA A 14 -13.80 4.68 -18.53
C ALA A 14 -13.35 5.94 -19.28
N GLY A 15 -13.85 7.11 -18.88
CA GLY A 15 -13.41 8.40 -19.42
C GLY A 15 -11.97 8.74 -19.03
N MET A 16 -11.56 8.45 -17.79
CA MET A 16 -10.20 8.73 -17.31
C MET A 16 -9.14 7.87 -18.00
N ILE A 17 -9.47 6.62 -18.33
CA ILE A 17 -8.51 5.68 -18.93
C ILE A 17 -8.41 5.76 -20.45
N LYS A 18 -9.26 6.56 -21.11
CA LYS A 18 -9.39 6.58 -22.57
C LYS A 18 -8.09 6.89 -23.32
N ASP A 19 -7.26 7.77 -22.76
CA ASP A 19 -5.98 8.19 -23.34
C ASP A 19 -4.78 7.62 -22.57
N THR A 20 -5.01 6.50 -21.88
CA THR A 20 -3.99 5.80 -21.08
C THR A 20 -3.67 4.43 -21.69
N GLY A 21 -2.66 3.74 -21.15
CA GLY A 21 -2.31 2.39 -21.57
C GLY A 21 -3.23 1.28 -21.05
N PHE A 22 -4.31 1.60 -20.34
CA PHE A 22 -5.20 0.59 -19.74
C PHE A 22 -6.21 0.06 -20.75
N SER A 23 -6.32 -1.27 -20.86
CA SER A 23 -7.26 -1.97 -21.75
C SER A 23 -8.69 -2.01 -21.24
N SER A 24 -8.90 -1.88 -19.92
CA SER A 24 -10.22 -1.95 -19.30
C SER A 24 -10.29 -1.16 -17.97
N VAL A 25 -11.51 -0.89 -17.51
CA VAL A 25 -11.74 -0.24 -16.21
C VAL A 25 -11.33 -1.17 -15.08
N GLU A 26 -11.53 -2.48 -15.25
CA GLU A 26 -11.13 -3.52 -14.32
C GLU A 26 -9.61 -3.53 -14.12
N ASP A 27 -8.83 -3.47 -15.20
CA ASP A 27 -7.37 -3.43 -15.13
C ASP A 27 -6.88 -2.21 -14.37
N TYR A 28 -7.49 -1.05 -14.65
CA TYR A 28 -7.18 0.20 -13.95
C TYR A 28 -7.49 0.11 -12.45
N VAL A 29 -8.65 -0.44 -12.08
CA VAL A 29 -9.04 -0.59 -10.67
C VAL A 29 -8.08 -1.54 -9.95
N VAL A 30 -7.72 -2.67 -10.57
CA VAL A 30 -6.74 -3.61 -9.99
C VAL A 30 -5.39 -2.94 -9.78
N PHE A 31 -4.91 -2.17 -10.75
CA PHE A 31 -3.67 -1.41 -10.64
C PHE A 31 -3.70 -0.43 -9.44
N VAL A 32 -4.72 0.42 -9.38
CA VAL A 32 -4.86 1.42 -8.29
C VAL A 32 -4.94 0.74 -6.92
N MET A 33 -5.66 -0.37 -6.80
CA MET A 33 -5.76 -1.11 -5.55
C MET A 33 -4.42 -1.71 -5.12
N ARG A 34 -3.62 -2.24 -6.06
CA ARG A 34 -2.27 -2.74 -5.76
C ARG A 34 -1.37 -1.62 -5.25
N GLU A 35 -1.36 -0.48 -5.93
CA GLU A 35 -0.57 0.68 -5.52
C GLU A 35 -0.97 1.16 -4.12
N LEU A 36 -2.27 1.24 -3.83
CA LEU A 36 -2.77 1.68 -2.52
C LEU A 36 -2.44 0.70 -1.39
N ILE A 37 -2.45 -0.61 -1.67
CA ILE A 37 -2.00 -1.61 -0.70
C ILE A 37 -0.49 -1.50 -0.48
N ALA A 38 0.30 -1.40 -1.56
CA ALA A 38 1.75 -1.30 -1.47
C ALA A 38 2.19 -0.05 -0.71
N SER A 39 1.53 1.10 -0.91
CA SER A 39 1.81 2.32 -0.16
C SER A 39 1.48 2.13 1.33
N HIS A 40 0.37 1.49 1.66
CA HIS A 40 -0.04 1.29 3.04
C HIS A 40 0.84 0.25 3.77
N GLU A 41 1.30 -0.79 3.08
CA GLU A 41 2.29 -1.74 3.59
C GLU A 41 3.65 -1.08 3.79
N ALA A 42 4.08 -0.20 2.88
CA ALA A 42 5.30 0.58 3.03
C ALA A 42 5.21 1.54 4.23
N GLU A 43 4.06 2.20 4.45
CA GLU A 43 3.81 3.03 5.62
C GLU A 43 3.83 2.22 6.92
N LYS A 44 3.24 1.02 6.94
CA LYS A 44 3.31 0.11 8.10
C LYS A 44 4.72 -0.44 8.33
N ALA A 45 5.46 -0.74 7.28
CA ALA A 45 6.87 -1.11 7.40
C ALA A 45 7.73 0.06 7.91
N HIS A 46 7.26 1.29 7.71
CA HIS A 46 7.81 2.52 8.25
C HIS A 46 7.22 2.92 9.61
N GLU A 47 6.40 2.09 10.27
CA GLU A 47 6.05 2.34 11.67
C GLU A 47 7.37 2.52 12.45
N PRO A 48 7.59 3.69 13.08
CA PRO A 48 8.79 3.90 13.85
C PRO A 48 8.83 2.80 14.91
N TYR A 49 9.99 2.13 15.04
CA TYR A 49 10.21 1.10 16.06
C TYR A 49 9.54 1.54 17.36
N SER A 50 8.68 0.67 17.91
CA SER A 50 8.05 0.96 19.19
C SER A 50 9.13 1.24 20.24
N GLU A 51 8.82 1.99 21.30
CA GLU A 51 9.80 2.22 22.38
C GLU A 51 10.33 0.89 22.95
N GLU A 52 9.49 -0.15 22.95
CA GLU A 52 9.85 -1.51 23.35
C GLU A 52 10.86 -2.16 22.37
N ASP A 53 10.69 -1.98 21.06
CA ASP A 53 11.65 -2.44 20.05
C ASP A 53 13.00 -1.77 20.21
N VAL A 54 13.00 -0.46 20.47
CA VAL A 54 14.23 0.32 20.71
C VAL A 54 14.94 -0.17 21.97
N GLU A 55 14.20 -0.41 23.06
CA GLU A 55 14.81 -0.86 24.32
C GLU A 55 15.38 -2.28 24.21
N ARG A 56 14.68 -3.17 23.49
CA ARG A 56 15.17 -4.53 23.20
C ARG A 56 16.43 -4.52 22.33
N VAL A 57 16.53 -3.61 21.36
CA VAL A 57 17.76 -3.41 20.57
C VAL A 57 18.89 -2.87 21.45
N LYS A 58 18.61 -1.92 22.34
CA LYS A 58 19.61 -1.39 23.30
C LYS A 58 20.12 -2.45 24.26
N GLU A 59 19.25 -3.29 24.84
CA GLU A 59 19.69 -4.42 25.68
C GLU A 59 20.60 -5.38 24.92
N ARG A 60 20.27 -5.67 23.66
CA ARG A 60 21.08 -6.54 22.81
C ARG A 60 22.44 -5.92 22.47
N LEU A 61 22.50 -4.60 22.27
CA LEU A 61 23.75 -3.89 22.05
C LEU A 61 24.62 -3.86 23.32
N ARG A 62 24.01 -3.64 24.49
CA ARG A 62 24.68 -3.72 25.80
C ARG A 62 25.26 -5.11 26.06
N SER A 63 24.51 -6.18 25.77
CA SER A 63 24.99 -7.56 25.97
C SER A 63 26.10 -7.96 25.01
N LEU A 64 26.16 -7.33 23.84
CA LEU A 64 27.24 -7.48 22.86
C LEU A 64 28.43 -6.53 23.11
N GLY A 65 28.36 -5.65 24.11
CA GLY A 65 29.44 -4.72 24.48
C GLY A 65 29.61 -3.52 23.55
N TYR A 66 28.60 -3.20 22.73
CA TYR A 66 28.60 -2.04 21.85
C TYR A 66 28.09 -0.76 22.52
N LEU A 67 27.56 -0.87 23.75
CA LEU A 67 26.89 0.20 24.52
C LEU A 67 27.25 0.10 26.00
#